data_AF-A0A516WQ76-F1
#
_entry.id   AF-A0A516WQ76-F1
#
_cell.length_a   1.000
_cell.length_b   1.000
_cell.length_c   1.000
_cell.angle_alpha   90.00
_cell.angle_beta   90.00
_cell.angle_gamma   90.00
#
_symmetry.space_group_name_H-M   'P 1'
#
loop_
_entity.id
_entity.type
_entity.pdbx_description
1 polymer ?
#
loop_
_entity_poly.entity_id
_entity_poly.type
_entity_poly.pdbx_seq_one_letter_code
_entity_poly.pdbx_strand_id
1 'polypeptide(L)'
;MLLDRDRARDSIHALSDPDLVELLVEEFSRRPALRPVRDDVTALLSMSPALARQQERAVANPAAAAVARTRIVASALNAIVDQHEMLDSTAVSRVLGKAATSRNTASRLAAAGTVIALPVSGHKLYPAFQFDAERRQVRPIVAEINRDLGAKDDPWGVASWWLNPTDFADDPRSPAALAADGGHEQDLRDLADDVTQD
;
A
#
# COMPACT_ATOMS: atom_id res chain seq x y z
N MET A 1 1.28 19.78 -33.90
CA MET A 1 0.54 18.73 -33.16
C MET A 1 0.79 18.75 -31.65
N LEU A 2 2.00 19.11 -31.18
CA LEU A 2 2.29 19.26 -29.73
C LEU A 2 1.62 20.49 -29.07
N LEU A 3 1.56 21.63 -29.77
CA LEU A 3 0.92 22.88 -29.29
C LEU A 3 -0.58 22.73 -28.93
N ASP A 4 -1.24 21.71 -29.49
CA ASP A 4 -2.68 21.48 -29.30
C ASP A 4 -2.97 20.68 -28.01
N ARG A 5 -2.02 19.81 -27.61
CA ARG A 5 -2.13 18.99 -26.41
C ARG A 5 -1.90 19.78 -25.13
N ASP A 6 -0.96 20.73 -25.15
CA ASP A 6 -0.69 21.59 -24.01
C ASP A 6 -1.84 22.58 -23.78
N ARG A 7 -2.38 23.17 -24.86
CA ARG A 7 -3.59 24.01 -24.76
C ARG A 7 -4.81 23.23 -24.28
N ALA A 8 -5.00 22.00 -24.74
CA ALA A 8 -6.08 21.13 -24.25
C ALA A 8 -5.90 20.80 -22.76
N ARG A 9 -4.67 20.53 -22.33
CA ARG A 9 -4.33 20.29 -20.92
C ARG A 9 -4.61 21.52 -20.05
N ASP A 10 -4.19 22.70 -20.48
CA ASP A 10 -4.44 23.94 -19.75
C ASP A 10 -5.94 24.24 -19.63
N SER A 11 -6.69 23.92 -20.69
CA SER A 11 -8.15 24.08 -20.71
C SER A 11 -8.84 23.08 -19.79
N ILE A 12 -8.36 21.84 -19.71
CA ILE A 12 -8.83 20.82 -18.76
C ILE A 12 -8.53 21.22 -17.32
N HIS A 13 -7.33 21.76 -17.04
CA HIS A 13 -6.95 22.23 -15.71
C HIS A 13 -7.73 23.46 -15.24
N ALA A 14 -8.29 24.24 -16.18
CA ALA A 14 -9.10 25.41 -15.86
C ALA A 14 -10.56 25.06 -15.53
N LEU A 15 -11.01 23.83 -15.80
CA LEU A 15 -12.37 23.39 -15.47
C LEU A 15 -12.50 23.11 -13.97
N SER A 16 -13.68 23.41 -13.43
CA SER A 16 -14.04 22.91 -12.11
C SER A 16 -14.24 21.38 -12.18
N ASP A 17 -14.01 20.66 -11.08
CA ASP A 17 -14.18 19.20 -11.04
C ASP A 17 -15.58 18.74 -11.51
N PRO A 18 -16.70 19.42 -11.16
CA PRO A 18 -18.02 19.11 -11.72
C PRO A 18 -18.09 19.25 -13.25
N ASP A 19 -17.58 20.35 -13.81
CA ASP A 19 -17.60 20.61 -15.25
C ASP A 19 -16.70 19.62 -16.01
N LEU A 20 -15.59 19.22 -15.41
CA LEU A 20 -14.69 18.22 -15.96
C LEU A 20 -15.36 16.83 -16.00
N VAL A 21 -16.05 16.44 -14.93
CA VAL A 21 -16.77 15.16 -14.90
C VAL A 21 -17.90 15.14 -15.93
N GLU A 22 -18.68 16.22 -16.04
CA GLU A 22 -19.73 16.35 -17.06
C GLU A 22 -19.15 16.27 -18.48
N LEU A 23 -18.04 16.96 -18.73
CA LEU A 23 -17.32 16.90 -20.00
C LEU A 23 -16.79 15.50 -20.31
N LEU A 24 -16.26 14.77 -19.33
CA LEU A 24 -15.77 13.40 -19.49
C LEU A 24 -16.91 12.42 -19.80
N VAL A 25 -18.04 12.54 -19.09
CA VAL A 25 -19.24 11.72 -19.35
C VAL A 25 -19.79 11.98 -20.75
N GLU A 26 -19.79 13.24 -21.19
CA GLU A 26 -20.20 13.63 -22.54
C GLU A 26 -19.23 13.09 -23.61
N GLU A 27 -17.93 13.21 -23.41
CA GLU A 27 -16.91 12.70 -24.34
C GLU A 27 -16.89 11.18 -24.43
N PHE A 28 -17.05 10.47 -23.31
CA PHE A 28 -17.18 9.00 -23.33
C PHE A 28 -18.46 8.54 -24.02
N SER A 29 -19.51 9.36 -24.03
CA SER A 29 -20.74 9.08 -24.78
C SER A 29 -20.58 9.31 -26.28
N ARG A 30 -19.76 10.30 -26.68
CA ARG A 30 -19.44 10.63 -28.08
C ARG A 30 -18.44 9.66 -28.72
N ARG A 31 -17.62 8.96 -27.92
CA ARG A 31 -16.58 8.04 -28.41
C ARG A 31 -16.97 6.57 -28.16
N PRO A 32 -17.43 5.83 -29.19
CA PRO A 32 -18.00 4.49 -29.02
C PRO A 32 -17.06 3.47 -28.35
N ALA A 33 -15.74 3.63 -28.53
CA ALA A 33 -14.73 2.76 -27.94
C ALA A 33 -14.59 2.90 -26.41
N LEU A 34 -15.11 3.97 -25.80
CA LEU A 34 -15.00 4.26 -24.35
C LEU A 34 -16.30 4.00 -23.58
N ARG A 35 -17.34 3.47 -24.25
CA ARG A 35 -18.64 3.17 -23.65
C ARG A 35 -18.57 2.20 -22.44
N PRO A 36 -17.75 1.13 -22.44
CA PRO A 36 -17.67 0.21 -21.30
C PRO A 36 -17.21 0.90 -20.01
N VAL A 37 -16.18 1.75 -20.10
CA VAL A 37 -15.61 2.49 -18.94
C VAL A 37 -16.63 3.47 -18.35
N ARG A 38 -17.40 4.15 -19.20
CA ARG A 38 -18.49 5.03 -18.77
C ARG A 38 -19.57 4.25 -18.02
N ASP A 39 -19.95 3.08 -18.54
CA ASP A 39 -21.02 2.27 -17.98
C ASP A 39 -20.60 1.70 -16.61
N ASP A 40 -19.34 1.29 -16.43
CA ASP A 40 -18.78 0.84 -15.15
C ASP A 40 -18.73 1.97 -14.09
N VAL A 41 -18.26 3.15 -14.47
CA VAL A 41 -18.22 4.33 -13.58
C VAL A 41 -19.63 4.79 -13.20
N THR A 42 -20.56 4.80 -14.16
CA THR A 42 -21.96 5.19 -13.92
C THR A 42 -22.67 4.16 -13.05
N ALA A 43 -22.42 2.87 -13.25
CA ALA A 43 -22.96 1.81 -12.41
C ALA A 43 -22.43 1.90 -10.97
N LEU A 44 -21.12 2.10 -10.78
CA LEU A 44 -20.50 2.30 -9.46
C LEU A 44 -21.08 3.51 -8.70
N LEU A 45 -21.33 4.62 -9.40
CA LEU A 45 -21.92 5.82 -8.81
C LEU A 45 -23.43 5.64 -8.49
N SER A 46 -24.14 4.86 -9.31
CA SER A 46 -25.59 4.64 -9.16
C SER A 46 -25.94 3.58 -8.12
N MET A 47 -25.01 2.68 -7.79
CA MET A 47 -25.26 1.56 -6.88
C MET A 47 -25.21 1.93 -5.39
N SER A 48 -24.86 3.16 -5.01
CA SER A 48 -25.13 3.62 -3.63
C SER A 48 -25.45 5.12 -3.52
N PRO A 49 -26.68 5.48 -3.08
CA PRO A 49 -27.05 6.87 -2.77
C PRO A 49 -26.21 7.49 -1.64
N ALA A 50 -25.46 6.67 -0.90
CA ALA A 50 -24.52 7.12 0.13
C ALA A 50 -23.21 7.66 -0.48
N LEU A 51 -22.66 7.00 -1.51
CA LEU A 51 -21.43 7.46 -2.17
C LEU A 51 -21.65 8.72 -3.00
N ALA A 52 -22.79 8.86 -3.70
CA ALA A 52 -23.12 10.09 -4.43
C ALA A 52 -23.19 11.33 -3.50
N ARG A 53 -23.87 11.21 -2.35
CA ARG A 53 -23.92 12.26 -1.32
C ARG A 53 -22.58 12.51 -0.64
N GLN A 54 -21.75 11.48 -0.49
CA GLN A 54 -20.41 11.60 0.06
C GLN A 54 -19.47 12.32 -0.92
N GLN A 55 -19.65 12.10 -2.22
CA GLN A 55 -18.91 12.78 -3.29
C GLN A 55 -19.32 14.26 -3.40
N GLU A 56 -20.61 14.58 -3.41
CA GLU A 56 -21.09 15.97 -3.37
C GLU A 56 -20.59 16.74 -2.13
N ARG A 57 -20.61 16.11 -0.95
CA ARG A 57 -20.05 16.70 0.28
C ARG A 57 -18.53 16.85 0.24
N ALA A 58 -17.85 15.93 -0.44
CA ALA A 58 -16.40 15.98 -0.58
C ALA A 58 -15.96 17.12 -1.53
N VAL A 59 -16.73 17.36 -2.59
CA VAL A 59 -16.55 18.49 -3.51
C VAL A 59 -16.89 19.82 -2.81
N ALA A 60 -17.93 19.86 -1.96
CA ALA A 60 -18.32 21.06 -1.23
C ALA A 60 -17.38 21.43 -0.07
N ASN A 61 -16.61 20.48 0.47
CA ASN A 61 -15.60 20.73 1.50
C ASN A 61 -14.39 19.79 1.30
N PRO A 62 -13.46 20.14 0.39
CA PRO A 62 -12.31 19.31 0.07
C PRO A 62 -11.40 19.07 1.27
N ALA A 63 -11.33 20.01 2.23
CA ALA A 63 -10.61 19.82 3.48
C ALA A 63 -11.25 18.72 4.35
N ALA A 64 -12.57 18.71 4.49
CA ALA A 64 -13.28 17.65 5.23
C ALA A 64 -13.15 16.29 4.53
N ALA A 65 -13.16 16.26 3.18
CA ALA A 65 -12.93 15.04 2.41
C ALA A 65 -11.52 14.49 2.58
N ALA A 66 -10.51 15.35 2.52
CA ALA A 66 -9.11 14.99 2.77
C ALA A 66 -8.95 14.43 4.19
N VAL A 67 -9.53 15.09 5.20
CA VAL A 67 -9.53 14.59 6.58
C VAL A 67 -10.23 13.24 6.70
N ALA A 68 -11.36 13.03 6.02
CA ALA A 68 -12.07 11.75 6.02
C ALA A 68 -11.25 10.64 5.34
N ARG A 69 -10.62 10.92 4.18
CA ARG A 69 -9.72 9.98 3.50
C ARG A 69 -8.51 9.62 4.37
N THR A 70 -7.84 10.63 4.95
CA THR A 70 -6.73 10.41 5.88
C THR A 70 -7.17 9.56 7.07
N ARG A 71 -8.38 9.76 7.60
CA ARG A 71 -8.93 8.95 8.70
C ARG A 71 -9.19 7.50 8.27
N ILE A 72 -9.75 7.28 7.07
CA ILE A 72 -9.99 5.93 6.53
C ILE A 72 -8.67 5.19 6.35
N VAL A 73 -7.69 5.83 5.69
CA VAL A 73 -6.34 5.26 5.52
C VAL A 73 -5.72 4.95 6.87
N ALA A 74 -5.70 5.90 7.81
CA ALA A 74 -5.17 5.67 9.15
C ALA A 74 -5.87 4.51 9.88
N SER A 75 -7.19 4.36 9.74
CA SER A 75 -7.92 3.24 10.32
C SER A 75 -7.54 1.90 9.70
N ALA A 76 -7.33 1.83 8.38
CA ALA A 76 -6.89 0.63 7.70
C ALA A 76 -5.45 0.25 8.11
N LEU A 77 -4.54 1.24 8.18
CA LEU A 77 -3.17 1.02 8.63
C LEU A 77 -3.10 0.56 10.10
N ASN A 78 -3.94 1.13 10.97
CA ASN A 78 -4.04 0.67 12.37
C ASN A 78 -4.60 -0.75 12.45
N ALA A 79 -5.57 -1.11 11.60
CA ALA A 79 -6.12 -2.47 11.58
C ALA A 79 -5.05 -3.51 11.21
N ILE A 80 -4.09 -3.19 10.34
CA ILE A 80 -2.93 -4.05 10.04
C ILE A 80 -2.07 -4.22 11.30
N VAL A 81 -1.80 -3.13 12.03
CA VAL A 81 -1.01 -3.16 13.26
C VAL A 81 -1.67 -4.01 14.34
N ASP A 82 -3.00 -3.93 14.47
CA ASP A 82 -3.75 -4.63 15.51
C ASP A 82 -3.92 -6.13 15.22
N GLN A 83 -3.90 -6.54 13.95
CA GLN A 83 -4.12 -7.94 13.54
C GLN A 83 -2.86 -8.80 13.52
N HIS A 84 -1.67 -8.18 13.50
CA HIS A 84 -0.41 -8.89 13.38
C HIS A 84 0.49 -8.66 14.59
N GLU A 85 1.33 -9.64 14.89
CA GLU A 85 2.33 -9.48 15.95
C GLU A 85 3.35 -8.41 15.53
N MET A 86 3.49 -7.39 16.38
CA MET A 86 4.39 -6.26 16.17
C MET A 86 5.43 -6.19 17.29
N LEU A 87 6.68 -5.95 16.90
CA LEU A 87 7.79 -5.72 17.82
C LEU A 87 8.11 -4.23 17.88
N ASP A 88 8.48 -3.75 19.06
CA ASP A 88 9.16 -2.46 19.19
C ASP A 88 10.69 -2.63 19.01
N SER A 89 11.44 -1.53 19.03
CA SER A 89 12.91 -1.57 18.86
C SER A 89 13.63 -2.35 19.95
N THR A 90 13.06 -2.42 21.15
CA THR A 90 13.60 -3.17 22.30
C THR A 90 13.39 -4.67 22.09
N ALA A 91 12.19 -5.07 21.66
CA ALA A 91 11.83 -6.43 21.34
C ALA A 91 12.65 -6.95 20.16
N VAL A 92 12.85 -6.16 19.10
CA VAL A 92 13.77 -6.52 18.00
C VAL A 92 15.18 -6.79 18.53
N SER A 93 15.71 -5.93 19.40
CA SER A 93 17.04 -6.13 19.98
C SER A 93 17.12 -7.40 20.82
N ARG A 94 16.03 -7.75 21.53
CA ARG A 94 15.92 -8.99 22.32
C ARG A 94 15.90 -10.23 21.43
N VAL A 95 15.14 -10.20 20.34
CA VAL A 95 15.05 -11.30 19.37
C VAL A 95 16.40 -11.56 18.70
N LEU A 96 17.11 -10.50 18.29
CA LEU A 96 18.43 -10.61 17.68
C LEU A 96 19.54 -10.95 18.70
N GLY A 97 19.32 -10.67 19.99
CA GLY A 97 20.27 -10.98 21.06
C GLY A 97 21.67 -10.41 20.78
N LYS A 98 22.68 -11.27 20.75
CA LYS A 98 24.08 -10.88 20.48
C LYS A 98 24.32 -10.33 19.07
N ALA A 99 23.42 -10.60 18.11
CA ALA A 99 23.52 -10.04 16.77
C ALA A 99 23.14 -8.54 16.73
N ALA A 100 22.41 -8.05 17.74
CA ALA A 100 22.20 -6.63 17.92
C ALA A 100 23.49 -5.97 18.40
N THR A 101 24.14 -5.21 17.51
CA THR A 101 25.42 -4.57 17.78
C THR A 101 25.29 -3.25 18.55
N SER A 102 24.07 -2.70 18.65
CA SER A 102 23.79 -1.49 19.43
C SER A 102 22.29 -1.30 19.71
N ARG A 103 21.96 -0.32 20.57
CA ARG A 103 20.59 0.19 20.79
C ARG A 103 19.88 0.69 19.51
N ASN A 104 20.63 0.98 18.45
CA ASN A 104 20.09 1.52 17.20
C ASN A 104 19.97 0.44 16.11
N THR A 105 20.14 -0.84 16.44
CA THR A 105 20.13 -1.95 15.47
C THR A 105 18.86 -1.96 14.61
N ALA A 106 17.68 -1.90 15.23
CA ALA A 106 16.41 -1.90 14.51
C ALA A 106 16.30 -0.72 13.53
N SER A 107 16.69 0.48 13.95
CA SER A 107 16.70 1.66 13.08
C SER A 107 17.71 1.56 11.93
N ARG A 108 18.86 0.92 12.14
CA ARG A 108 19.87 0.69 11.09
C ARG A 108 19.37 -0.29 10.05
N LEU A 109 18.74 -1.38 10.48
CA LEU A 109 18.13 -2.36 9.57
C LEU A 109 17.05 -1.71 8.71
N ALA A 110 16.19 -0.87 9.32
CA ALA A 110 15.17 -0.14 8.59
C ALA A 110 15.77 0.86 7.58
N ALA A 111 16.81 1.60 7.98
CA ALA A 111 17.49 2.54 7.09
C ALA A 111 18.21 1.85 5.92
N ALA A 112 18.61 0.59 6.10
CA ALA A 112 19.19 -0.26 5.05
C ALA A 112 18.11 -0.93 4.17
N GLY A 113 16.82 -0.73 4.45
CA GLY A 113 15.72 -1.36 3.72
C GLY A 113 15.61 -2.87 3.95
N THR A 114 16.29 -3.42 4.96
CA THR A 114 16.27 -4.87 5.21
C THR A 114 15.11 -5.31 6.09
N VAL A 115 14.50 -4.37 6.83
CA VAL A 115 13.28 -4.59 7.60
C VAL A 115 12.31 -3.44 7.37
N ILE A 116 11.03 -3.76 7.41
CA ILE A 116 9.90 -2.86 7.45
C ILE A 116 9.80 -2.27 8.86
N ALA A 117 9.73 -0.95 8.92
CA ALA A 117 9.46 -0.20 10.14
C ALA A 117 8.28 0.75 9.91
N LEU A 118 7.15 0.44 10.54
CA LEU A 118 5.90 1.17 10.40
C LEU A 118 5.86 2.33 11.40
N PRO A 119 5.76 3.59 10.94
CA PRO A 119 5.59 4.74 11.82
C PRO A 119 4.16 4.76 12.37
N VAL A 120 4.01 4.47 13.67
CA VAL A 120 2.71 4.46 14.38
C VAL A 120 2.81 5.38 15.59
N SER A 121 1.98 6.42 15.64
CA SER A 121 1.87 7.35 16.78
C SER A 121 3.22 7.90 17.29
N GLY A 122 4.15 8.21 16.38
CA GLY A 122 5.47 8.76 16.72
C GLY A 122 6.54 7.72 17.09
N HIS A 123 6.21 6.42 17.05
CA HIS A 123 7.14 5.32 17.28
C HIS A 123 7.21 4.40 16.06
N LYS A 124 8.21 3.51 16.03
CA LYS A 124 8.37 2.50 14.97
C LYS A 124 7.98 1.13 15.51
N LEU A 125 7.05 0.48 14.81
CA LEU A 125 6.70 -0.92 15.00
C LEU A 125 7.26 -1.76 13.85
N TYR A 126 7.63 -2.99 14.14
CA TYR A 126 8.27 -3.90 13.21
C TYR A 126 7.45 -5.19 13.19
N PRO A 127 6.81 -5.56 12.07
CA PRO A 127 6.14 -6.85 11.95
C PRO A 127 7.06 -8.01 12.36
N ALA A 128 6.58 -8.90 13.23
CA ALA A 128 7.41 -9.91 13.89
C ALA A 128 7.92 -11.00 12.93
N PHE A 129 7.16 -11.32 11.87
CA PHE A 129 7.50 -12.37 10.90
C PHE A 129 8.88 -12.19 10.26
N GLN A 130 9.38 -10.94 10.19
CA GLN A 130 10.66 -10.58 9.61
C GLN A 130 11.86 -11.18 10.34
N PHE A 131 11.66 -11.59 11.59
CA PHE A 131 12.72 -12.07 12.46
C PHE A 131 12.57 -13.56 12.72
N ASP A 132 13.70 -14.26 12.72
CA ASP A 132 13.82 -15.63 13.18
C ASP A 132 14.43 -15.59 14.59
N ALA A 133 13.60 -15.87 15.60
CA ALA A 133 14.03 -15.85 17.00
C ALA A 133 14.93 -17.02 17.37
N GLU A 134 14.82 -18.16 16.69
CA GLU A 134 15.66 -19.34 16.93
C GLU A 134 17.07 -19.10 16.40
N ARG A 135 17.16 -18.58 15.16
CA ARG A 135 18.44 -18.22 14.52
C ARG A 135 18.95 -16.84 14.90
N ARG A 136 18.14 -16.05 15.62
CA ARG A 136 18.45 -14.68 16.11
C ARG A 136 18.90 -13.74 14.98
N GLN A 137 18.17 -13.76 13.88
CA GLN A 137 18.51 -12.99 12.68
C GLN A 137 17.26 -12.42 12.01
N VAL A 138 17.47 -11.47 11.10
CA VAL A 138 16.46 -11.15 10.10
C VAL A 138 16.40 -12.31 9.11
N ARG A 139 15.19 -12.72 8.71
CA ARG A 139 15.02 -13.76 7.69
C ARG A 139 15.65 -13.30 6.37
N PRO A 140 16.55 -14.08 5.74
CA PRO A 140 17.28 -13.61 4.56
C PRO A 140 16.36 -13.23 3.40
N ILE A 141 15.35 -14.04 3.12
CA ILE A 141 14.35 -13.79 2.06
C ILE A 141 13.56 -12.50 2.30
N VAL A 142 13.23 -12.20 3.56
CA VAL A 142 12.55 -10.95 3.92
C VAL A 142 13.45 -9.75 3.67
N ALA A 143 14.73 -9.84 4.04
CA ALA A 143 15.68 -8.76 3.81
C ALA A 143 15.97 -8.51 2.32
N GLU A 144 15.94 -9.56 1.51
CA GLU A 144 16.03 -9.52 0.05
C GLU A 144 14.84 -8.76 -0.55
N ILE A 145 13.64 -9.31 -0.41
CA ILE A 145 12.41 -8.77 -1.01
C ILE A 145 12.10 -7.36 -0.49
N ASN A 146 12.37 -7.05 0.79
CA ASN A 146 12.17 -5.70 1.31
C ASN A 146 13.02 -4.65 0.57
N ARG A 147 14.22 -5.01 0.10
CA ARG A 147 15.04 -4.08 -0.69
C ARG A 147 14.49 -3.95 -2.09
N ASP A 148 14.09 -5.06 -2.70
CA ASP A 148 13.59 -5.10 -4.08
C ASP A 148 12.27 -4.32 -4.22
N LEU A 149 11.37 -4.46 -3.24
CA LEU A 149 10.11 -3.71 -3.18
C LEU A 149 10.24 -2.30 -2.57
N GLY A 150 11.44 -1.89 -2.14
CA GLY A 150 11.66 -0.51 -1.67
C GLY A 150 11.09 -0.19 -0.28
N ALA A 151 11.14 -1.12 0.68
CA ALA A 151 10.60 -0.95 2.05
C ALA A 151 11.16 0.24 2.83
N LYS A 152 12.32 0.77 2.42
CA LYS A 152 12.90 1.99 2.97
C LYS A 152 12.06 3.22 2.61
N ASP A 153 11.60 3.27 1.37
CA ASP A 153 10.94 4.44 0.79
C ASP A 153 9.40 4.32 0.91
N ASP A 154 8.86 3.10 0.83
CA ASP A 154 7.44 2.80 1.06
C ASP A 154 7.23 1.62 2.05
N PRO A 155 7.41 1.84 3.36
CA PRO A 155 7.25 0.77 4.35
C PRO A 155 5.81 0.26 4.48
N TRP A 156 4.80 1.10 4.20
CA TRP A 156 3.39 0.69 4.32
C TRP A 156 2.92 -0.11 3.11
N GLY A 157 3.33 0.26 1.89
CA GLY A 157 3.06 -0.52 0.68
C GLY A 157 3.68 -1.91 0.76
N VAL A 158 4.95 -2.00 1.15
CA VAL A 158 5.63 -3.30 1.30
C VAL A 158 5.01 -4.13 2.42
N ALA A 159 4.60 -3.53 3.55
CA ALA A 159 3.88 -4.25 4.60
C ALA A 159 2.53 -4.80 4.12
N SER A 160 1.79 -4.02 3.32
CA SER A 160 0.52 -4.46 2.73
C SER A 160 0.72 -5.69 1.86
N TRP A 161 1.77 -5.72 1.02
CA TRP A 161 2.10 -6.88 0.20
C TRP A 161 2.41 -8.12 1.06
N TRP A 162 3.23 -7.98 2.10
CA TRP A 162 3.60 -9.11 2.96
C TRP A 162 2.42 -9.67 3.76
N LEU A 163 1.53 -8.81 4.24
CA LEU A 163 0.53 -9.16 5.25
C LEU A 163 -0.81 -9.55 4.64
N ASN A 164 -1.10 -9.14 3.40
CA ASN A 164 -2.32 -9.57 2.72
C ASN A 164 -2.22 -11.04 2.28
N PRO A 165 -3.30 -11.81 2.43
CA PRO A 165 -3.44 -13.13 1.83
C PRO A 165 -3.13 -13.09 0.32
N THR A 166 -2.50 -14.15 -0.19
CA THR A 166 -2.43 -14.35 -1.63
C THR A 166 -3.80 -14.79 -2.17
N ASP A 167 -4.13 -14.42 -3.40
CA ASP A 167 -5.37 -14.83 -4.07
C ASP A 167 -5.30 -16.27 -4.66
N PHE A 168 -4.27 -17.05 -4.29
CA PHE A 168 -4.11 -18.41 -4.77
C PHE A 168 -5.18 -19.34 -4.18
N ALA A 169 -5.86 -20.06 -5.06
CA ALA A 169 -6.96 -20.96 -4.68
C ALA A 169 -6.52 -22.13 -3.77
N ASP A 170 -5.25 -22.55 -3.87
CA ASP A 170 -4.72 -23.73 -3.17
C ASP A 170 -3.95 -23.40 -1.88
N ASP A 171 -3.52 -22.14 -1.69
CA ASP A 171 -2.82 -21.69 -0.48
C ASP A 171 -3.06 -20.19 -0.21
N PRO A 172 -4.12 -19.83 0.54
CA PRO A 172 -4.48 -18.44 0.82
C PRO A 172 -3.58 -17.79 1.87
N ARG A 173 -2.41 -18.37 2.19
CA ARG A 173 -1.47 -17.78 3.14
C ARG A 173 -0.94 -16.46 2.58
N SER A 174 -0.66 -15.52 3.48
CA SER A 174 0.05 -14.30 3.12
C SER A 174 1.53 -14.61 2.86
N PRO A 175 2.25 -13.79 2.07
CA PRO A 175 3.69 -13.95 1.90
C PRO A 175 4.43 -13.99 3.25
N ALA A 176 3.96 -13.27 4.26
CA ALA A 176 4.56 -13.27 5.60
C ALA A 176 4.44 -14.64 6.29
N ALA A 177 3.31 -15.32 6.10
CA ALA A 177 3.11 -16.68 6.62
C ALA A 177 4.01 -17.69 5.90
N LEU A 178 4.16 -17.59 4.57
CA LEU A 178 5.08 -18.40 3.78
C LEU A 178 6.54 -18.21 4.22
N ALA A 179 6.95 -16.95 4.45
CA ALA A 179 8.29 -16.64 4.95
C ALA A 179 8.52 -17.14 6.39
N ALA A 180 7.48 -17.17 7.23
CA ALA A 180 7.56 -17.67 8.59
C ALA A 180 7.73 -19.20 8.63
N ASP A 181 6.99 -19.92 7.78
CA ASP A 181 7.02 -21.37 7.63
C ASP A 181 8.34 -21.86 7.00
N GLY A 182 8.87 -21.09 6.03
CA GLY A 182 10.12 -21.38 5.33
C GLY A 182 9.95 -22.41 4.20
N GLY A 183 10.97 -22.56 3.35
CA GLY A 183 10.94 -23.51 2.22
C GLY A 183 10.15 -23.04 0.99
N HIS A 184 9.63 -21.80 1.02
CA HIS A 184 8.87 -21.14 -0.03
C HIS A 184 9.63 -19.96 -0.65
N GLU A 185 10.97 -19.96 -0.57
CA GLU A 185 11.76 -18.80 -0.97
C GLU A 185 11.67 -18.49 -2.47
N GLN A 186 11.46 -19.51 -3.33
CA GLN A 186 11.27 -19.26 -4.76
C GLN A 186 9.89 -18.68 -5.04
N ASP A 187 8.83 -19.26 -4.47
CA ASP A 187 7.45 -18.76 -4.61
C ASP A 187 7.35 -17.28 -4.20
N LEU A 188 8.05 -16.90 -3.12
CA LEU A 188 8.11 -15.52 -2.64
C LEU A 188 8.84 -14.56 -3.60
N ARG A 189 9.87 -15.03 -4.30
CA ARG A 189 10.55 -14.23 -5.33
C ARG A 189 9.67 -14.04 -6.54
N ASP A 190 9.05 -15.10 -7.03
CA ASP A 190 8.17 -15.06 -8.19
C ASP A 190 7.00 -14.08 -7.94
N LEU A 191 6.40 -14.14 -6.74
CA LEU A 191 5.37 -13.19 -6.29
C LEU A 191 5.86 -11.73 -6.21
N ALA A 192 7.11 -11.51 -5.82
CA ALA A 192 7.67 -10.16 -5.72
C ALA A 192 8.00 -9.59 -7.11
N ASP A 193 8.52 -10.42 -8.00
CA ASP A 193 8.85 -10.05 -9.37
C ASP A 193 7.60 -9.58 -10.13
N ASP A 194 6.47 -10.28 -10.00
CA ASP A 194 5.19 -9.90 -10.62
C ASP A 194 4.76 -8.45 -10.28
N VAL A 195 4.99 -8.00 -9.04
CA VAL A 195 4.64 -6.65 -8.59
C VAL A 195 5.58 -5.57 -9.15
N THR A 196 6.83 -5.93 -9.47
CA THR A 196 7.81 -4.99 -10.00
C THR A 196 7.76 -4.79 -11.51
N GLN A 197 7.03 -5.66 -12.24
CA GLN A 197 6.91 -5.61 -13.70
C GLN A 197 5.66 -4.88 -14.20
N ASP A 198 4.74 -4.49 -13.31
CA ASP A 198 3.55 -3.66 -13.58
C ASP A 198 3.84 -2.14 -13.50
#